data_AF-A0A7V9Q9X8-F1
#
_entry.id   AF-A0A7V9Q9X8-F1
#
_cell.length_a   1.000
_cell.length_b   1.000
_cell.length_c   1.000
_cell.angle_alpha   90.00
_cell.angle_beta   90.00
_cell.angle_gamma   90.00
#
_symmetry.space_group_name_H-M   'P 1'
#
loop_
_entity.id
_entity.type
_entity.pdbx_description
1 polymer ?
#
loop_
_entity_poly.entity_id
_entity_poly.type
_entity_poly.pdbx_seq_one_letter_code
_entity_poly.pdbx_strand_id
1 'polypeptide(L)' 'SIPVIDGWEATKILKADEATAQIPIIALTAHALATDRAKAEEVGCDGYLAKPCEPRRVVAEVEKFIGAGRGVKA' A
#
# COMPACT_ATOMS: atom_id res chain seq x y z
N SER A 1 11.22 10.26 -1.16
CA SER A 1 10.47 10.29 -2.43
C SER A 1 11.18 9.39 -3.41
N ILE A 2 10.45 8.69 -4.28
CA ILE A 2 11.07 7.92 -5.37
C ILE A 2 11.55 8.96 -6.42
N PRO A 3 12.79 8.86 -6.95
CA PRO A 3 13.40 9.95 -7.73
C PRO A 3 12.98 10.00 -9.20
N VAL A 4 12.33 8.96 -9.73
CA VAL A 4 12.01 8.86 -11.17
C VAL A 4 10.51 9.01 -11.43
N ILE A 5 9.68 8.29 -10.68
CA ILE A 5 8.23 8.37 -10.68
C ILE A 5 7.75 8.50 -9.23
N ASP A 6 6.57 9.10 -9.01
CA ASP A 6 5.99 9.12 -7.67
C ASP A 6 5.30 7.78 -7.32
N GLY A 7 4.87 7.63 -6.07
CA GLY A 7 4.22 6.40 -5.62
C GLY A 7 2.85 6.16 -6.25
N TRP A 8 2.16 7.22 -6.69
CA TRP A 8 0.85 7.11 -7.33
C TRP A 8 1.00 6.53 -8.73
N GLU A 9 1.96 7.04 -9.49
CA GLU A 9 2.29 6.53 -10.83
C GLU A 9 2.81 5.10 -10.75
N ALA A 10 3.68 4.79 -9.78
CA ALA A 10 4.13 3.43 -9.54
C ALA A 10 2.96 2.47 -9.26
N THR A 11 1.97 2.91 -8.47
CA THR A 11 0.77 2.09 -8.19
C THR A 11 -0.04 1.82 -9.45
N LYS A 12 -0.28 2.84 -10.28
CA LYS A 12 -1.01 2.67 -11.56
C LYS A 12 -0.33 1.67 -12.47
N ILE A 13 1.00 1.75 -12.61
CA ILE A 13 1.78 0.82 -13.44
C ILE A 13 1.65 -0.60 -12.90
N LEU A 14 1.84 -0.80 -11.59
CA LEU A 14 1.78 -2.13 -10.97
C LEU A 14 0.37 -2.74 -11.02
N LYS A 15 -0.69 -1.94 -10.95
CA LYS A 15 -2.08 -2.42 -11.03
C LYS A 15 -2.55 -2.66 -12.47
N ALA A 16 -1.88 -2.09 -13.47
CA ALA A 16 -2.19 -2.30 -14.88
C ALA A 16 -1.53 -3.56 -15.48
N ASP A 17 -0.45 -4.07 -14.88
CA ASP A 17 0.24 -5.29 -15.31
C ASP A 17 -0.35 -6.53 -14.63
N GLU A 18 -0.82 -7.51 -15.41
CA GLU A 18 -1.40 -8.76 -14.91
C GLU A 18 -0.48 -9.52 -13.94
N ALA A 19 0.84 -9.44 -14.14
CA ALA A 19 1.82 -10.12 -13.31
C ALA A 19 1.90 -9.52 -11.89
N THR A 20 1.56 -8.24 -11.73
CA THR A 20 1.67 -7.52 -10.44
C THR A 20 0.33 -7.03 -9.89
N ALA A 21 -0.75 -7.02 -10.68
CA ALA A 21 -2.04 -6.44 -10.31
C ALA A 21 -2.64 -7.05 -9.03
N GLN A 22 -2.36 -8.33 -8.76
CA GLN A 22 -2.85 -9.06 -7.60
C GLN A 22 -2.03 -8.79 -6.32
N ILE A 23 -0.89 -8.12 -6.41
CA ILE A 23 -0.08 -7.78 -5.24
C ILE A 23 -0.77 -6.65 -4.47
N PRO A 24 -1.04 -6.80 -3.16
CA PRO A 24 -1.60 -5.73 -2.35
C PRO A 24 -0.65 -4.54 -2.23
N ILE A 25 -1.15 -3.32 -2.43
CA ILE A 25 -0.39 -2.08 -2.32
C ILE A 25 -0.97 -1.25 -1.18
N ILE A 26 -0.14 -0.97 -0.16
CA ILE A 26 -0.49 -0.09 0.95
C ILE A 26 0.24 1.25 0.75
N ALA A 27 -0.52 2.33 0.54
CA ALA A 27 0.05 3.67 0.44
C ALA A 27 0.52 4.16 1.81
N LEU A 28 1.73 4.72 1.87
CA LEU A 28 2.27 5.33 3.09
C LEU A 28 2.62 6.81 2.85
N THR A 29 1.76 7.72 3.31
CA THR A 29 1.84 9.16 2.97
C THR A 29 2.48 9.97 4.10
N ALA A 30 3.11 11.11 3.76
CA ALA A 30 3.62 12.05 4.77
C ALA A 30 2.52 12.95 5.37
N HIS A 31 1.42 13.12 4.65
CA HIS A 31 0.29 13.96 5.04
C HIS A 31 -0.97 13.09 5.08
N ALA A 32 -1.77 13.27 6.14
CA ALA A 32 -3.01 12.53 6.38
C ALA A 32 -4.23 13.29 5.84
N LEU A 33 -4.08 13.98 4.71
CA LEU A 33 -5.18 14.75 4.14
C LEU A 33 -6.22 13.79 3.56
N ALA A 34 -7.50 14.10 3.72
CA ALA A 34 -8.59 13.29 3.16
C ALA A 34 -8.45 13.09 1.63
N THR A 35 -7.86 14.08 0.96
CA THR A 35 -7.52 14.04 -0.47
C THR A 35 -6.51 12.95 -0.82
N ASP A 36 -5.56 12.65 0.07
CA ASP A 36 -4.54 11.63 -0.18
C ASP A 36 -5.12 10.22 -0.08
N ARG A 37 -6.09 10.02 0.82
CA ARG A 37 -6.81 8.75 0.92
C ARG A 37 -7.66 8.50 -0.33
N ALA A 38 -8.44 9.50 -0.75
CA ALA A 38 -9.24 9.39 -1.97
C ALA A 38 -8.36 9.09 -3.19
N LYS A 39 -7.20 9.75 -3.29
CA LYS A 39 -6.23 9.48 -4.36
C LYS A 39 -5.66 8.07 -4.30
N ALA A 40 -5.35 7.56 -3.10
CA ALA A 40 -4.89 6.18 -2.94
C ALA A 40 -5.92 5.16 -3.43
N GLU A 41 -7.19 5.35 -3.08
CA GLU A 41 -8.30 4.51 -3.55
C GLU A 41 -8.47 4.61 -5.07
N GLU A 42 -8.39 5.82 -5.64
CA GLU A 42 -8.51 6.05 -7.10
C GLU A 42 -7.42 5.35 -7.92
N VAL A 43 -6.17 5.33 -7.43
CA VAL A 43 -5.06 4.66 -8.15
C VAL A 43 -5.00 3.16 -7.90
N GLY A 44 -5.91 2.62 -7.07
CA GLY A 44 -6.02 1.19 -6.80
C GLY A 44 -5.18 0.67 -5.64
N CYS A 45 -4.79 1.52 -4.67
CA CYS A 45 -4.22 1.02 -3.41
C CYS A 45 -5.27 0.23 -2.62
N ASP A 46 -4.84 -0.86 -2.01
CA ASP A 46 -5.67 -1.72 -1.17
C ASP A 46 -5.70 -1.25 0.29
N GLY A 47 -4.63 -0.57 0.72
CA GLY A 47 -4.49 -0.01 2.06
C GLY A 47 -3.89 1.39 2.07
N TYR A 48 -4.02 2.08 3.21
CA TYR A 48 -3.52 3.44 3.40
C TYR A 48 -3.08 3.67 4.85
N LEU A 49 -1.89 4.24 5.02
CA LEU A 49 -1.35 4.66 6.31
C LEU A 49 -0.72 6.07 6.18
N ALA A 50 -0.96 6.91 7.17
CA ALA A 50 -0.30 8.21 7.26
C ALA A 50 0.90 8.15 8.21
N LYS A 51 1.98 8.84 7.83
CA LYS A 51 3.16 9.06 8.68
C LYS A 51 2.91 10.22 9.66
N PRO A 52 3.54 10.18 10.85
CA PRO A 52 4.23 9.01 11.40
C PRO A 52 3.22 7.91 11.77
N CYS A 53 3.54 6.66 11.44
CA CYS A 53 2.75 5.50 11.82
C CYS A 53 3.52 4.65 12.82
N GLU A 54 2.85 4.19 13.88
CA GLU A 54 3.46 3.25 14.82
C GLU A 54 3.73 1.90 14.14
N PRO A 55 4.85 1.22 14.44
CA PRO A 55 5.16 -0.08 13.86
C PRO A 55 4.03 -1.11 13.98
N ARG A 56 3.31 -1.10 15.12
CA ARG A 56 2.15 -1.99 15.35
C ARG A 56 1.02 -1.75 14.35
N ARG A 57 0.78 -0.50 13.94
CA ARG A 57 -0.23 -0.17 12.93
C ARG A 57 0.17 -0.66 11.54
N VAL A 58 1.47 -0.62 11.22
CA VAL A 58 1.98 -1.18 9.96
C VAL A 58 1.76 -2.69 9.91
N VAL A 59 2.11 -3.40 10.99
CA VAL A 59 1.90 -4.85 11.09
C VAL A 59 0.42 -5.20 10.94
N ALA A 60 -0.46 -4.52 11.69
CA ALA A 60 -1.90 -4.76 11.63
C ALA A 60 -2.49 -4.47 10.23
N GLU A 61 -1.95 -3.50 9.50
CA GLU A 61 -2.40 -3.21 8.13
C GLU A 61 -1.96 -4.31 7.16
N VAL A 62 -0.71 -4.76 7.24
CA VAL A 62 -0.19 -5.86 6.42
C VAL A 62 -0.96 -7.15 6.68
N GLU A 63 -1.26 -7.46 7.95
CA GLU A 63 -2.04 -8.64 8.37
C GLU A 63 -3.41 -8.75 7.72
N LYS A 64 -4.01 -7.64 7.26
CA LYS A 64 -5.29 -7.67 6.51
C LYS A 64 -5.16 -8.31 5.13
N PHE A 65 -3.96 -8.28 4.55
CA PHE A 65 -3.71 -8.70 3.17
C PHE A 65 -2.90 -9.99 3.07
N ILE A 66 -2.28 -10.43 4.17
CA ILE A 66 -1.67 -11.75 4.27
C ILE A 66 -2.72 -12.72 4.83
N GLY A 67 -3.15 -13.70 4.04
CA GLY A 67 -4.08 -14.73 4.52
C GLY A 67 -3.52 -15.46 5.75
N ALA A 68 -4.41 -15.98 6.60
CA ALA A 68 -4.02 -16.84 7.72
C ALA A 68 -3.26 -18.08 7.23
N GLY A 69 -1.93 -18.01 7.20
CA GLY A 69 -1.05 -19.15 6.92
C GLY A 69 -0.35 -19.14 5.56
N ARG A 70 0.74 -18.39 5.46
CA ARG A 70 2.02 -19.01 5.10
C ARG A 70 2.97 -18.84 6.27
N GLY A 71 2.68 -19.58 7.34
CA GLY A 71 3.67 -19.82 8.37
C GLY A 71 4.88 -20.45 7.69
N VAL A 72 6.02 -19.78 7.78
CA VAL A 72 7.31 -20.47 7.70
C VAL A 72 7.23 -21.56 8.77
N LYS A 73 7.02 -22.80 8.35
CA LYS A 73 7.25 -23.93 9.24
C LYS A 73 8.73 -23.89 9.58
N ALA A 74 9.03 -23.74 10.86
CA ALA A 74 10.34 -24.08 11.42
C ALA A 74 10.65 -25.56 11.16
#